data_AF-A0A9D6NP83-F1
#
_entry.id   AF-A0A9D6NP83-F1
#
_cell.length_a   1.000
_cell.length_b   1.000
_cell.length_c   1.000
_cell.angle_alpha   90.00
_cell.angle_beta   90.00
_cell.angle_gamma   90.00
#
_symmetry.space_group_name_H-M   'P 1'
#
loop_
_entity.id
_entity.type
_entity.pdbx_description
1 polymer ?
#
loop_
_entity_poly.entity_id
_entity_poly.type
_entity_poly.pdbx_seq_one_letter_code
_entity_poly.pdbx_strand_id
1 'polypeptide(L)'
;MAIAPEIAARALFRADRICCVCRRRGQAVEAQLLVADREAVAADDLVVLCSDCRQKGLEEAELRARREEWLSLVAWDRIQALQLWITEGNTPLAVATSLAEILRENEEYELLALLYHGWGNHELRDKFVEKALATKTSPRAQVFLRSLQGRLSEVDPKLIQTEIERRRESGDWTQLARLQAALGCWSEAIESYCRSVSDALARGDNFSAAATLREMARQPLHQFLFETALRWAADEDQFWWEVRCLDELEWKNELREYITGKQFYVEQSGDLYLQLVFHQVTGNTQKVIELQKKILEETKTY
;
A
#
# COMPACT_ATOMS: atom_id res chain seq x y z
N MET A 1 27.12 -23.42 -27.54
CA MET A 1 26.67 -22.21 -28.27
C MET A 1 27.01 -20.99 -27.42
N ALA A 2 27.61 -19.94 -28.00
CA ALA A 2 27.94 -18.73 -27.27
C ALA A 2 26.70 -17.82 -27.17
N ILE A 3 26.34 -17.39 -25.96
CA ILE A 3 25.25 -16.43 -25.74
C ILE A 3 25.77 -15.03 -26.12
N ALA A 4 25.06 -14.33 -27.01
CA ALA A 4 25.44 -12.97 -27.37
C ALA A 4 25.40 -12.04 -26.14
N PRO A 5 26.40 -11.14 -25.94
CA PRO A 5 26.50 -10.31 -24.74
C PRO A 5 25.25 -9.47 -24.45
N GLU A 6 24.59 -8.94 -25.48
CA GLU A 6 23.38 -8.13 -25.34
C GLU A 6 22.18 -8.93 -24.79
N ILE A 7 22.06 -10.19 -25.22
CA ILE A 7 20.98 -11.10 -24.79
C ILE A 7 21.22 -11.52 -23.33
N ALA A 8 22.48 -11.82 -22.98
CA ALA A 8 22.87 -12.08 -21.60
C ALA A 8 22.62 -10.86 -20.70
N ALA A 9 22.98 -9.66 -21.17
CA ALA A 9 22.74 -8.41 -20.44
C ALA A 9 21.24 -8.15 -20.20
N ARG A 10 20.38 -8.43 -21.20
CA ARG A 10 18.91 -8.33 -21.04
C ARG A 10 18.38 -9.32 -20.02
N ALA A 11 18.84 -10.58 -20.03
CA ALA A 11 18.44 -11.57 -19.04
C ALA A 11 18.89 -11.18 -17.62
N LEU A 12 20.14 -10.72 -17.48
CA LEU A 12 20.69 -10.19 -16.22
C LEU A 12 19.89 -8.99 -15.71
N PHE A 13 19.56 -8.04 -16.59
CA PHE A 13 18.73 -6.89 -16.24
C PHE A 13 17.32 -7.33 -15.83
N ARG A 14 16.67 -8.23 -16.56
CA ARG A 14 15.33 -8.74 -16.21
C ARG A 14 15.30 -9.43 -14.84
N ALA A 15 16.38 -10.14 -14.48
CA ALA A 15 16.51 -10.81 -13.18
C ALA A 15 17.09 -9.92 -12.06
N ASP A 16 17.23 -8.62 -12.29
CA ASP A 16 17.85 -7.66 -11.36
C ASP A 16 19.26 -8.04 -10.90
N ARG A 17 19.99 -8.78 -11.75
CA ARG A 17 21.31 -9.35 -11.44
C ARG A 17 21.31 -10.20 -10.16
N ILE A 18 20.20 -10.85 -9.86
CA ILE A 18 20.02 -11.76 -8.74
C ILE A 18 19.73 -13.17 -9.27
N CYS A 19 20.25 -14.18 -8.57
CA CYS A 19 20.02 -15.58 -8.92
C CYS A 19 18.53 -15.92 -8.81
N CYS A 20 17.93 -16.42 -9.89
CA CYS A 20 16.50 -16.78 -9.94
C CYS A 20 16.11 -17.88 -8.94
N VAL A 21 17.08 -18.66 -8.47
CA VAL A 21 16.86 -19.79 -7.55
C VAL A 21 16.98 -19.37 -6.09
N CYS A 22 18.16 -18.90 -5.65
CA CYS A 22 18.40 -18.60 -4.24
C CYS A 22 18.05 -17.16 -3.83
N ARG A 23 17.87 -16.24 -4.79
CA ARG A 23 17.49 -14.83 -4.58
C ARG A 23 18.43 -14.03 -3.68
N ARG A 24 19.67 -14.50 -3.44
CA ARG A 24 20.65 -13.81 -2.59
C ARG A 24 21.26 -12.63 -3.35
N ARG A 25 21.24 -11.45 -2.72
CA ARG A 25 21.89 -10.23 -3.24
C ARG A 25 23.40 -10.29 -3.04
N GLY A 26 24.15 -9.58 -3.90
CA GLY A 26 25.61 -9.44 -3.80
C GLY A 26 26.43 -10.64 -4.27
N GLN A 27 25.79 -11.70 -4.77
CA GLN A 27 26.50 -12.82 -5.40
C GLN A 27 26.80 -12.53 -6.87
N ALA A 28 27.92 -13.04 -7.37
CA ALA A 28 28.17 -13.06 -8.81
C ALA A 28 27.19 -14.03 -9.49
N VAL A 29 26.59 -13.58 -10.60
CA VAL A 29 25.60 -14.34 -11.36
C VAL A 29 25.91 -14.32 -12.85
N GLU A 30 25.50 -15.38 -13.54
CA GLU A 30 25.67 -15.55 -14.98
C GLU A 30 24.35 -15.98 -15.62
N ALA A 31 24.14 -15.58 -16.88
CA ALA A 31 23.01 -16.05 -17.68
C ALA A 31 23.37 -17.40 -18.32
N GLN A 32 22.49 -18.38 -18.18
CA GLN A 32 22.66 -19.73 -18.70
C GLN A 32 21.43 -20.13 -19.54
N LEU A 33 21.65 -20.88 -20.61
CA LEU A 33 20.59 -21.45 -21.43
C LEU A 33 19.76 -22.47 -20.63
N LEU A 34 18.44 -22.34 -20.67
CA LEU A 34 17.51 -23.34 -20.14
C LEU A 34 17.47 -24.59 -21.03
N VAL A 35 17.51 -24.42 -22.36
CA VAL A 35 17.44 -25.50 -23.35
C VAL A 35 18.71 -25.48 -24.19
N ALA A 36 19.39 -26.62 -24.31
CA ALA A 36 20.67 -26.71 -25.02
C ALA A 36 20.55 -26.63 -26.55
N ASP A 37 19.38 -26.89 -27.11
CA ASP A 37 19.19 -27.14 -28.55
C ASP A 37 18.21 -26.14 -29.20
N ARG A 38 18.66 -24.89 -29.35
CA ARG A 38 17.94 -23.86 -30.11
C ARG A 38 18.87 -23.18 -31.09
N GLU A 39 18.43 -23.03 -32.33
CA GLU A 39 19.17 -22.31 -33.39
C GLU A 39 19.29 -20.81 -33.11
N ALA A 40 18.32 -20.24 -32.40
CA ALA A 40 18.31 -18.84 -31.97
C ALA A 40 18.04 -18.74 -30.46
N VAL A 41 18.88 -17.99 -29.75
CA VAL A 41 18.75 -17.74 -28.32
C VAL A 41 18.02 -16.42 -28.09
N ALA A 42 16.87 -16.46 -27.42
CA ALA A 42 16.24 -15.25 -26.90
C ALA A 42 16.60 -15.03 -25.42
N ALA A 43 16.39 -13.80 -24.92
CA ALA A 43 16.54 -13.53 -23.48
C ALA A 43 15.57 -14.36 -22.64
N ASP A 44 14.46 -14.80 -23.24
CA ASP A 44 13.48 -15.66 -22.60
C ASP A 44 13.90 -17.12 -22.43
N ASP A 45 14.97 -17.51 -23.12
CA ASP A 45 15.57 -18.84 -23.03
C ASP A 45 16.68 -18.93 -21.99
N LEU A 46 16.95 -17.83 -21.27
CA LEU A 46 18.03 -17.71 -20.30
C LEU A 46 17.51 -17.65 -18.87
N VAL A 47 18.19 -18.36 -17.97
CA VAL A 47 18.05 -18.26 -16.51
C VAL A 47 19.30 -17.65 -15.90
N VAL A 48 19.13 -16.82 -14.88
CA VAL A 48 20.25 -16.17 -14.18
C VAL A 48 20.55 -16.94 -12.90
N LEU A 49 21.78 -17.46 -12.77
CA LEU A 49 22.19 -18.33 -11.66
C LEU A 49 23.50 -17.86 -11.04
N CYS A 50 23.64 -18.03 -9.72
CA CYS A 50 24.93 -17.96 -9.05
C CYS A 50 25.69 -19.30 -9.20
N SER A 51 27.00 -19.29 -8.92
CA SER A 51 27.86 -20.49 -8.95
C SER A 51 27.27 -21.67 -8.19
N ASP A 52 26.75 -21.42 -6.99
CA ASP A 52 26.27 -22.46 -6.08
C ASP A 52 25.01 -23.14 -6.61
N CYS A 53 24.08 -22.35 -7.16
CA CYS A 53 22.83 -22.90 -7.72
C CYS A 53 23.07 -23.61 -9.06
N ARG A 54 24.05 -23.15 -9.83
CA ARG A 54 24.47 -23.81 -11.08
C ARG A 54 25.01 -25.22 -10.81
N GLN A 55 25.79 -25.40 -9.75
CA GLN A 55 26.36 -26.71 -9.40
C GLN A 55 25.33 -27.72 -8.88
N LYS A 56 24.17 -27.27 -8.42
CA LYS A 56 23.11 -28.17 -7.91
C LYS A 56 22.42 -29.00 -9.00
N GLY A 57 22.59 -28.65 -10.28
CA GLY A 57 22.04 -29.43 -11.39
C GLY A 57 20.51 -29.55 -11.37
N LEU A 58 19.81 -28.43 -11.12
CA LEU A 58 18.35 -28.41 -11.13
C LEU A 58 17.79 -28.74 -12.52
N GLU A 59 16.66 -29.46 -12.54
CA GLU A 59 15.95 -29.81 -13.76
C GLU A 59 15.42 -28.57 -14.50
N GLU A 60 15.35 -28.64 -15.83
CA GLU A 60 14.93 -27.52 -16.69
C GLU A 60 13.56 -26.96 -16.30
N ALA A 61 12.59 -27.84 -16.03
CA ALA A 61 11.24 -27.44 -15.67
C ALA A 61 11.22 -26.65 -14.35
N GLU A 62 12.04 -27.05 -13.38
CA GLU A 62 12.16 -26.33 -12.11
C GLU A 62 12.83 -24.97 -12.32
N LEU A 63 13.92 -24.91 -13.10
CA LEU A 63 14.59 -23.65 -13.42
C LEU A 63 13.67 -22.67 -14.15
N ARG A 64 12.85 -23.15 -15.09
CA ARG A 64 11.85 -22.34 -15.79
C ARG A 64 10.83 -21.78 -14.81
N ALA A 65 10.26 -22.61 -13.94
CA ALA A 65 9.29 -22.17 -12.95
C ALA A 65 9.87 -21.12 -11.99
N ARG A 66 11.08 -21.37 -11.45
CA ARG A 66 11.78 -20.42 -10.55
C ARG A 66 12.12 -19.11 -11.23
N ARG A 67 12.55 -19.16 -12.49
CA ARG A 67 12.83 -18.00 -13.33
C ARG A 67 11.56 -17.17 -13.51
N GLU A 68 10.47 -17.79 -13.97
CA GLU A 68 9.21 -17.09 -14.21
C GLU A 68 8.71 -16.43 -12.94
N GLU A 69 8.71 -17.15 -11.82
CA GLU A 69 8.35 -16.61 -10.51
C GLU A 69 9.20 -15.38 -10.13
N TRP A 70 10.53 -15.47 -10.28
CA TRP A 70 11.44 -14.37 -9.95
C TRP A 70 11.28 -13.17 -10.88
N LEU A 71 11.16 -13.40 -12.19
CA LEU A 71 10.97 -12.31 -13.15
C LEU A 71 9.64 -11.60 -12.92
N SER A 72 8.58 -12.32 -12.57
CA SER A 72 7.33 -11.71 -12.14
C SER A 72 7.53 -10.85 -10.89
N LEU A 73 8.31 -11.29 -9.89
CA LEU A 73 8.61 -10.50 -8.70
C LEU A 73 9.41 -9.23 -9.03
N VAL A 74 10.47 -9.33 -9.84
CA VAL A 74 11.28 -8.15 -10.23
C VAL A 74 10.46 -7.16 -11.04
N ALA A 75 9.63 -7.64 -11.97
CA ALA A 75 8.70 -6.78 -12.70
C ALA A 75 7.79 -6.05 -11.71
N TRP A 76 7.23 -6.77 -10.74
CA TRP A 76 6.42 -6.22 -9.65
C TRP A 76 7.13 -5.18 -8.77
N ASP A 77 8.39 -5.38 -8.44
CA ASP A 77 9.15 -4.42 -7.65
C ASP A 77 9.41 -3.13 -8.45
N ARG A 78 9.74 -3.27 -9.74
CA ARG A 78 9.96 -2.12 -10.64
C ARG A 78 8.68 -1.33 -10.89
N ILE A 79 7.57 -2.04 -11.02
CA ILE A 79 6.20 -1.49 -11.05
C ILE A 79 5.96 -0.58 -9.85
N GLN A 80 6.23 -1.08 -8.64
CA GLN A 80 6.01 -0.32 -7.42
C GLN A 80 6.95 0.88 -7.30
N ALA A 81 8.23 0.71 -7.66
CA ALA A 81 9.19 1.82 -7.70
C ALA A 81 8.76 2.91 -8.69
N LEU A 82 8.26 2.52 -9.86
CA LEU A 82 7.74 3.44 -10.85
C LEU A 82 6.49 4.17 -10.34
N GLN A 83 5.56 3.47 -9.70
CA GLN A 83 4.38 4.10 -9.09
C GLN A 83 4.75 5.14 -8.05
N LEU A 84 5.69 4.83 -7.15
CA LEU A 84 6.20 5.79 -6.17
C LEU A 84 6.75 7.03 -6.89
N TRP A 85 7.59 6.83 -7.90
CA TRP A 85 8.16 7.91 -8.69
C TRP A 85 7.12 8.79 -9.39
N ILE A 86 6.05 8.19 -9.94
CA ILE A 86 4.96 8.92 -10.60
C ILE A 86 4.12 9.72 -9.61
N THR A 87 3.74 9.10 -8.49
CA THR A 87 2.85 9.73 -7.48
C THR A 87 3.48 10.93 -6.78
N GLU A 88 4.80 11.11 -6.88
CA GLU A 88 5.50 12.29 -6.37
C GLU A 88 5.37 13.53 -7.29
N GLY A 89 4.65 13.43 -8.41
CA GLY A 89 4.25 14.57 -9.23
C GLY A 89 5.38 15.25 -10.01
N ASN A 90 6.59 14.67 -10.00
CA ASN A 90 7.78 15.25 -10.60
C ASN A 90 8.16 14.67 -11.97
N THR A 91 7.33 13.80 -12.54
CA THR A 91 7.61 13.19 -13.84
C THR A 91 7.32 14.19 -14.98
N PRO A 92 8.31 14.55 -15.81
CA PRO A 92 8.05 15.34 -17.01
C PRO A 92 7.07 14.62 -17.93
N LEU A 93 6.08 15.34 -18.47
CA LEU A 93 5.04 14.77 -19.34
C LEU A 93 5.61 13.95 -20.50
N ALA A 94 6.74 14.39 -21.09
CA ALA A 94 7.40 13.67 -22.18
C ALA A 94 7.90 12.27 -21.76
N VAL A 95 8.46 12.13 -20.55
CA VAL A 95 8.91 10.83 -20.02
C VAL A 95 7.72 9.93 -19.76
N ALA A 96 6.66 10.50 -19.19
CA ALA A 96 5.38 9.83 -18.97
C ALA A 96 4.80 9.26 -20.28
N THR A 97 4.68 10.08 -21.32
CA THR A 97 4.12 9.64 -22.61
C THR A 97 5.00 8.60 -23.30
N SER A 98 6.32 8.79 -23.33
CA SER A 98 7.22 7.80 -23.93
C SER A 98 7.17 6.47 -23.20
N LEU A 99 7.05 6.48 -21.87
CA LEU A 99 6.89 5.25 -21.11
C LEU A 99 5.56 4.55 -21.43
N ALA A 100 4.45 5.30 -21.49
CA ALA A 100 3.16 4.74 -21.89
C ALA A 100 3.20 4.15 -23.31
N GLU A 101 3.90 4.80 -24.24
CA GLU A 101 4.08 4.29 -25.60
C GLU A 101 4.85 2.96 -25.62
N ILE A 102 6.00 2.91 -24.94
CA ILE A 102 6.82 1.69 -24.84
C ILE A 102 6.03 0.54 -24.21
N LEU A 103 5.31 0.80 -23.12
CA LEU A 103 4.51 -0.22 -22.44
C LEU A 103 3.35 -0.71 -23.32
N ARG A 104 2.73 0.20 -24.09
CA ARG A 104 1.66 -0.14 -25.03
C ARG A 104 2.16 -0.97 -26.21
N GLU A 105 3.31 -0.61 -26.77
CA GLU A 105 3.96 -1.36 -27.86
C GLU A 105 4.36 -2.77 -27.44
N ASN A 106 4.75 -2.94 -26.18
CA ASN A 106 5.09 -4.24 -25.59
C ASN A 106 3.88 -5.00 -25.01
N GLU A 107 2.66 -4.47 -25.13
CA GLU A 107 1.43 -5.04 -24.58
C GLU A 107 1.46 -5.30 -23.06
N GLU A 108 2.25 -4.50 -22.34
CA GLU A 108 2.41 -4.59 -20.88
C GLU A 108 1.24 -3.89 -20.17
N TYR A 109 0.04 -4.45 -20.32
CA TYR A 109 -1.21 -3.81 -19.89
C TYR A 109 -1.32 -3.60 -18.36
N GLU A 110 -0.72 -4.50 -17.57
CA GLU A 110 -0.64 -4.32 -16.10
C GLU A 110 0.14 -3.07 -15.73
N LEU A 111 1.27 -2.83 -16.42
CA LEU A 111 2.14 -1.67 -16.23
C LEU A 111 1.43 -0.38 -16.62
N LEU A 112 0.70 -0.41 -17.73
CA LEU A 112 -0.10 0.73 -18.19
C LEU A 112 -1.20 1.08 -17.21
N ALA A 113 -1.94 0.08 -16.71
CA ALA A 113 -2.98 0.30 -15.72
C ALA A 113 -2.42 1.03 -14.49
N LEU A 114 -1.24 0.62 -14.00
CA LEU A 114 -0.62 1.27 -12.85
C LEU A 114 -0.12 2.68 -13.16
N LEU A 115 0.49 2.88 -14.32
CA LEU A 115 0.96 4.19 -14.78
C LEU A 115 -0.20 5.20 -14.79
N TYR A 116 -1.33 4.84 -15.39
CA TYR A 116 -2.51 5.69 -15.44
C TYR A 116 -3.20 5.84 -14.08
N HIS A 117 -3.18 4.82 -13.23
CA HIS A 117 -3.65 4.93 -11.85
C HIS A 117 -2.84 5.97 -11.08
N GLY A 118 -1.51 5.95 -11.19
CA GLY A 118 -0.61 6.91 -10.54
C GLY A 118 -0.85 8.36 -10.99
N TRP A 119 -1.29 8.58 -12.23
CA TRP A 119 -1.70 9.90 -12.73
C TRP A 119 -3.15 10.29 -12.41
N GLY A 120 -3.92 9.42 -11.78
CA GLY A 120 -5.36 9.66 -11.54
C GLY A 120 -6.22 9.56 -12.81
N ASN A 121 -5.71 8.99 -13.91
CA ASN A 121 -6.50 8.75 -15.11
C ASN A 121 -7.26 7.42 -15.00
N HIS A 122 -8.39 7.45 -14.31
CA HIS A 122 -9.20 6.27 -14.02
C HIS A 122 -9.77 5.59 -15.27
N GLU A 123 -10.12 6.35 -16.31
CA GLU A 123 -10.65 5.79 -17.57
C GLU A 123 -9.62 4.92 -18.28
N LEU A 124 -8.40 5.42 -18.47
CA LEU A 124 -7.33 4.65 -19.09
C LEU A 124 -6.84 3.53 -18.19
N ARG A 125 -6.75 3.75 -16.87
CA ARG A 125 -6.50 2.68 -15.91
C ARG A 125 -7.47 1.52 -16.14
N ASP A 126 -8.77 1.79 -16.12
CA ASP A 126 -9.79 0.74 -16.21
C ASP A 126 -9.75 0.02 -17.56
N LYS A 127 -9.58 0.78 -18.65
CA LYS A 127 -9.38 0.21 -19.99
C LYS A 127 -8.22 -0.78 -20.04
N PHE A 128 -7.07 -0.43 -19.46
CA PHE A 128 -5.90 -1.29 -19.48
C PHE A 128 -5.97 -2.42 -18.45
N VAL A 129 -6.70 -2.25 -17.35
CA VAL A 129 -7.06 -3.36 -16.45
C VAL A 129 -7.88 -4.40 -17.21
N GLU A 130 -8.95 -4.02 -17.92
CA GLU A 130 -9.76 -5.02 -18.65
C GLU A 130 -8.95 -5.72 -19.76
N LYS A 131 -8.05 -4.99 -20.43
CA LYS A 131 -7.12 -5.60 -21.40
C LYS A 131 -6.18 -6.59 -20.75
N ALA A 132 -5.60 -6.25 -19.60
CA ALA A 132 -4.74 -7.15 -18.86
C ALA A 132 -5.50 -8.42 -18.46
N LEU A 133 -6.68 -8.26 -17.84
CA LEU A 133 -7.53 -9.36 -17.39
C LEU A 133 -8.07 -10.26 -18.51
N ALA A 134 -8.21 -9.73 -19.73
CA ALA A 134 -8.57 -10.52 -20.91
C ALA A 134 -7.43 -11.45 -21.39
N THR A 135 -6.19 -11.16 -20.99
CA THR A 135 -5.05 -12.07 -21.21
C THR A 135 -4.96 -13.09 -20.07
N LYS A 136 -4.05 -14.07 -20.18
CA LYS A 136 -3.86 -15.09 -19.13
C LYS A 136 -3.16 -14.49 -17.91
N THR A 137 -3.89 -13.74 -17.09
CA THR A 137 -3.40 -13.07 -15.88
C THR A 137 -3.32 -14.02 -14.69
N SER A 138 -2.24 -13.92 -13.91
CA SER A 138 -2.11 -14.68 -12.67
C SER A 138 -3.20 -14.29 -11.64
N PRO A 139 -3.64 -15.20 -10.75
CA PRO A 139 -4.62 -14.86 -9.72
C PRO A 139 -4.23 -13.65 -8.86
N ARG A 140 -2.94 -13.51 -8.53
CA ARG A 140 -2.40 -12.36 -7.81
C ARG A 140 -2.62 -11.05 -8.57
N ALA A 141 -2.31 -11.05 -9.86
CA ALA A 141 -2.51 -9.87 -10.70
C ALA A 141 -4.00 -9.56 -10.88
N GLN A 142 -4.88 -10.56 -10.93
CA GLN A 142 -6.33 -10.32 -10.94
C GLN A 142 -6.81 -9.58 -9.68
N VAL A 143 -6.42 -10.05 -8.49
CA VAL A 143 -6.74 -9.40 -7.20
C VAL A 143 -6.22 -7.96 -7.20
N PHE A 144 -4.96 -7.77 -7.59
CA PHE A 144 -4.36 -6.44 -7.63
C PHE A 144 -5.08 -5.50 -8.58
N LEU A 145 -5.28 -5.91 -9.84
CA LEU A 145 -5.85 -5.04 -10.87
C LEU A 145 -7.29 -4.64 -10.51
N ARG A 146 -8.09 -5.58 -10.01
CA ARG A 146 -9.46 -5.28 -9.52
C ARG A 146 -9.44 -4.38 -8.29
N SER A 147 -8.43 -4.49 -7.41
CA SER A 147 -8.24 -3.54 -6.29
C SER A 147 -7.99 -2.11 -6.76
N LEU A 148 -7.23 -1.93 -7.85
CA LEU A 148 -6.98 -0.59 -8.40
C LEU A 148 -8.25 0.09 -8.90
N GLN A 149 -9.24 -0.70 -9.32
CA GLN A 149 -10.54 -0.21 -9.81
C GLN A 149 -11.57 -0.01 -8.68
N GLY A 150 -11.29 -0.48 -7.46
CA GLY A 150 -12.30 -0.58 -6.41
C GLY A 150 -13.37 -1.65 -6.70
N ARG A 151 -13.04 -2.66 -7.51
CA ARG A 151 -13.96 -3.73 -7.98
C ARG A 151 -13.55 -5.11 -7.45
N LEU A 152 -13.03 -5.17 -6.22
CA LEU A 152 -12.64 -6.45 -5.58
C LEU A 152 -13.82 -7.41 -5.40
N SER A 153 -15.05 -6.91 -5.35
CA SER A 153 -16.27 -7.72 -5.32
C SER A 153 -16.45 -8.62 -6.55
N GLU A 154 -15.74 -8.36 -7.64
CA GLU A 154 -15.77 -9.17 -8.87
C GLU A 154 -14.73 -10.29 -8.89
N VAL A 155 -13.84 -10.34 -7.90
CA VAL A 155 -12.84 -11.40 -7.76
C VAL A 155 -13.42 -12.53 -6.93
N ASP A 156 -13.12 -13.79 -7.30
CA ASP A 156 -13.46 -14.94 -6.46
C ASP A 156 -12.92 -14.74 -5.03
N PRO A 157 -13.78 -14.76 -4.00
CA PRO A 157 -13.36 -14.62 -2.60
C PRO A 157 -12.24 -15.57 -2.18
N LYS A 158 -12.16 -16.77 -2.78
CA LYS A 158 -11.08 -17.72 -2.52
C LYS A 158 -9.72 -17.17 -2.95
N LEU A 159 -9.65 -16.50 -4.10
CA LEU A 159 -8.40 -15.89 -4.58
C LEU A 159 -7.96 -14.74 -3.70
N ILE A 160 -8.90 -13.93 -3.21
CA ILE A 160 -8.62 -12.86 -2.24
C ILE A 160 -8.03 -13.47 -0.96
N GLN A 161 -8.68 -14.50 -0.42
CA GLN A 161 -8.23 -15.16 0.81
C GLN A 161 -6.84 -15.78 0.65
N THR A 162 -6.58 -16.48 -0.47
CA THR A 162 -5.26 -17.02 -0.79
C THR A 162 -4.20 -15.91 -0.86
N GLU A 163 -4.51 -14.76 -1.46
CA GLU A 163 -3.57 -13.64 -1.54
C GLU A 163 -3.32 -12.98 -0.16
N ILE A 164 -4.34 -12.90 0.70
CA ILE A 164 -4.19 -12.46 2.10
C ILE A 164 -3.23 -13.38 2.86
N GLU A 165 -3.46 -14.69 2.80
CA GLU A 165 -2.63 -15.71 3.46
C GLU A 165 -1.19 -15.65 2.95
N ARG A 166 -1.01 -15.60 1.63
CA ARG A 166 0.31 -15.49 1.01
C ARG A 166 1.09 -14.26 1.49
N ARG A 167 0.45 -13.08 1.56
CA ARG A 167 1.11 -11.84 2.04
C ARG A 167 1.45 -11.90 3.52
N ARG A 168 0.57 -12.51 4.31
CA ARG A 168 0.80 -12.75 5.75
C ARG A 168 1.99 -13.68 5.97
N GLU A 169 2.09 -14.77 5.22
CA GLU A 169 3.21 -15.72 5.29
C GLU A 169 4.52 -15.11 4.82
N SER A 170 4.49 -14.28 3.76
CA SER A 170 5.69 -13.60 3.27
C SER A 170 6.15 -12.42 4.13
N GLY A 171 5.34 -12.00 5.11
CA GLY A 171 5.58 -10.78 5.90
C GLY A 171 5.49 -9.49 5.09
N ASP A 172 4.73 -9.49 3.99
CA ASP A 172 4.54 -8.30 3.14
C ASP A 172 3.40 -7.43 3.69
N TRP A 173 3.66 -6.86 4.89
CA TRP A 173 2.65 -6.17 5.69
C TRP A 173 2.09 -4.92 5.02
N THR A 174 2.90 -4.16 4.28
CA THR A 174 2.42 -2.97 3.55
C THR A 174 1.42 -3.36 2.47
N GLN A 175 1.72 -4.40 1.68
CA GLN A 175 0.79 -4.85 0.65
C GLN A 175 -0.44 -5.50 1.27
N LEU A 176 -0.29 -6.24 2.37
CA LEU A 176 -1.44 -6.79 3.08
C LEU A 176 -2.38 -5.68 3.57
N ALA A 177 -1.83 -4.62 4.16
CA ALA A 177 -2.59 -3.46 4.63
C ALA A 177 -3.38 -2.78 3.50
N ARG A 178 -2.75 -2.55 2.34
CA ARG A 178 -3.41 -1.99 1.15
C ARG A 178 -4.58 -2.84 0.67
N LEU A 179 -4.41 -4.16 0.64
CA LEU A 179 -5.47 -5.09 0.23
C LEU A 179 -6.63 -5.06 1.23
N GLN A 180 -6.34 -5.10 2.53
CA GLN A 180 -7.35 -5.04 3.58
C GLN A 180 -8.11 -3.71 3.56
N ALA A 181 -7.41 -2.59 3.36
CA ALA A 181 -8.03 -1.28 3.18
C ALA A 181 -8.95 -1.27 1.95
N ALA A 182 -8.51 -1.83 0.82
CA ALA A 182 -9.34 -1.93 -0.38
C ALA A 182 -10.59 -2.82 -0.21
N LEU A 183 -10.56 -3.77 0.75
CA LEU A 183 -11.69 -4.62 1.13
C LEU A 183 -12.61 -3.98 2.18
N GLY A 184 -12.25 -2.82 2.75
CA GLY A 184 -12.94 -2.22 3.88
C GLY A 184 -12.69 -2.90 5.23
N CYS A 185 -11.69 -3.78 5.31
CA CYS A 185 -11.22 -4.40 6.55
C CYS A 185 -10.28 -3.44 7.29
N TRP A 186 -10.85 -2.33 7.79
CA TRP A 186 -10.08 -1.19 8.29
C TRP A 186 -9.21 -1.51 9.50
N SER A 187 -9.74 -2.26 10.46
CA SER A 187 -9.00 -2.68 11.66
C SER A 187 -7.76 -3.49 11.29
N GLU A 188 -7.92 -4.51 10.46
CA GLU A 188 -6.83 -5.37 10.04
C GLU A 188 -5.82 -4.62 9.16
N ALA A 189 -6.28 -3.68 8.34
CA ALA A 189 -5.41 -2.81 7.56
C ALA A 189 -4.51 -1.96 8.46
N ILE A 190 -5.07 -1.37 9.52
CA ILE A 190 -4.34 -0.57 10.52
C ILE A 190 -3.29 -1.44 11.21
N GLU A 191 -3.67 -2.63 11.67
CA GLU A 191 -2.73 -3.58 12.30
C GLU A 191 -1.56 -3.93 11.38
N SER A 192 -1.85 -4.22 10.11
CA SER A 192 -0.83 -4.53 9.10
C SER A 192 0.09 -3.32 8.82
N TYR A 193 -0.46 -2.10 8.73
CA TYR A 193 0.36 -0.89 8.57
C TYR A 193 1.29 -0.68 9.79
N CYS A 194 0.76 -0.78 11.01
CA CYS A 194 1.53 -0.67 12.24
C CYS A 194 2.66 -1.71 12.29
N ARG A 195 2.38 -2.95 11.89
CA ARG A 195 3.38 -4.02 11.83
C ARG A 195 4.46 -3.73 10.79
N SER A 196 4.08 -3.23 9.62
CA SER A 196 5.05 -2.83 8.59
C SER A 196 6.01 -1.73 9.08
N VAL A 197 5.48 -0.70 9.74
CA VAL A 197 6.27 0.39 10.33
C VAL A 197 7.22 -0.14 11.40
N SER A 198 6.71 -0.99 12.31
CA SER A 198 7.53 -1.60 13.37
C SER A 198 8.67 -2.44 12.80
N ASP A 199 8.38 -3.30 11.81
CA ASP A 199 9.36 -4.17 11.16
C ASP A 199 10.42 -3.35 10.40
N ALA A 200 10.03 -2.25 9.76
CA ALA A 200 10.97 -1.35 9.07
C ALA A 200 11.92 -0.64 10.07
N LEU A 201 11.37 -0.10 11.16
CA LEU A 201 12.17 0.54 12.23
C LEU A 201 13.13 -0.44 12.90
N ALA A 202 12.69 -1.67 13.17
CA ALA A 202 13.53 -2.70 13.77
C ALA A 202 14.75 -3.06 12.91
N ARG A 203 14.67 -2.88 11.58
CA ARG A 203 15.78 -3.06 10.64
C ARG A 203 16.61 -1.79 10.40
N GLY A 204 16.26 -0.66 11.01
CA GLY A 204 16.86 0.65 10.75
C GLY A 204 16.46 1.27 9.41
N ASP A 205 15.41 0.76 8.76
CA ASP A 205 14.89 1.29 7.49
C ASP A 205 13.89 2.43 7.75
N ASN A 206 14.43 3.58 8.13
CA ASN A 206 13.65 4.78 8.45
C ASN A 206 12.84 5.29 7.25
N PHE A 207 13.33 5.09 6.02
CA PHE A 207 12.64 5.54 4.82
C PHE A 207 11.34 4.75 4.62
N SER A 208 11.40 3.42 4.64
CA SER A 208 10.22 2.58 4.47
C SER A 208 9.20 2.81 5.59
N ALA A 209 9.66 3.01 6.83
CA ALA A 209 8.80 3.36 7.96
C ALA A 209 8.06 4.70 7.71
N ALA A 210 8.78 5.75 7.35
CA ALA A 210 8.20 7.07 7.08
C ALA A 210 7.25 7.07 5.87
N ALA A 211 7.62 6.36 4.79
CA ALA A 211 6.78 6.22 3.61
C ALA A 211 5.45 5.51 3.93
N THR A 212 5.51 4.45 4.74
CA THR A 212 4.33 3.68 5.18
C THR A 212 3.43 4.53 6.08
N LEU A 213 4.00 5.29 7.03
CA LEU A 213 3.24 6.23 7.86
C LEU A 213 2.54 7.30 7.03
N ARG A 214 3.24 7.89 6.05
CA ARG A 214 2.68 8.89 5.13
C ARG A 214 1.50 8.32 4.34
N GLU A 215 1.62 7.08 3.88
CA GLU A 215 0.55 6.40 3.16
C GLU A 215 -0.66 6.15 4.07
N MET A 216 -0.43 5.57 5.26
CA MET A 216 -1.47 5.31 6.25
C MET A 216 -2.26 6.58 6.61
N ALA A 217 -1.56 7.71 6.79
CA ALA A 217 -2.18 9.00 7.10
C ALA A 217 -3.04 9.58 5.96
N ARG A 218 -2.82 9.17 4.71
CA ARG A 218 -3.64 9.59 3.55
C ARG A 218 -4.92 8.76 3.39
N GLN A 219 -5.01 7.62 4.07
CA GLN A 219 -6.19 6.79 4.06
C GLN A 219 -7.18 7.24 5.16
N PRO A 220 -8.50 7.04 4.98
CA PRO A 220 -9.51 7.39 5.98
C PRO A 220 -9.53 6.41 7.18
N LEU A 221 -8.40 5.77 7.50
CA LEU A 221 -8.29 4.76 8.57
C LEU A 221 -8.54 5.37 9.96
N HIS A 222 -8.08 6.60 10.19
CA HIS A 222 -8.30 7.30 11.45
C HIS A 222 -9.79 7.64 11.65
N GLN A 223 -10.50 8.02 10.58
CA GLN A 223 -11.95 8.28 10.63
C GLN A 223 -12.69 7.01 11.08
N PHE A 224 -12.36 5.85 10.51
CA PHE A 224 -12.96 4.59 10.94
C PHE A 224 -12.75 4.31 12.44
N LEU A 225 -11.54 4.56 12.97
CA LEU A 225 -11.27 4.38 14.40
C LEU A 225 -12.11 5.33 15.27
N PHE A 226 -12.19 6.60 14.90
CA PHE A 226 -13.01 7.57 15.64
C PHE A 226 -14.50 7.28 15.53
N GLU A 227 -15.01 6.84 14.38
CA GLU A 227 -16.40 6.41 14.25
C GLU A 227 -16.70 5.16 15.11
N THR A 228 -15.76 4.22 15.16
CA THR A 228 -15.89 3.02 16.01
C THR A 228 -15.87 3.41 17.49
N ALA A 229 -14.94 4.28 17.88
CA ALA A 229 -14.86 4.81 19.24
C ALA A 229 -16.09 5.64 19.62
N LEU A 230 -16.67 6.41 18.69
CA LEU A 230 -17.89 7.16 18.90
C LEU A 230 -19.08 6.25 19.20
N ARG A 231 -19.25 5.16 18.43
CA ARG A 231 -20.31 4.17 18.68
C ARG A 231 -20.15 3.51 20.04
N TRP A 232 -18.94 3.05 20.34
CA TRP A 232 -18.63 2.48 21.65
C TRP A 232 -18.90 3.48 22.78
N ALA A 233 -18.50 4.74 22.62
CA ALA A 233 -18.72 5.77 23.63
C ALA A 233 -20.22 6.05 23.84
N ALA A 234 -21.02 6.05 22.77
CA ALA A 234 -22.47 6.18 22.87
C ALA A 234 -23.12 4.96 23.56
N ASP A 235 -22.67 3.75 23.26
CA ASP A 235 -23.19 2.51 23.87
C ASP A 235 -22.85 2.41 25.37
N GLU A 236 -21.73 2.98 25.80
CA GLU A 236 -21.24 2.97 27.19
C GLU A 236 -21.54 4.28 27.96
N ASP A 237 -22.41 5.14 27.42
CA ASP A 237 -22.79 6.45 27.99
C ASP A 237 -21.59 7.36 28.33
N GLN A 238 -20.53 7.29 27.53
CA GLN A 238 -19.27 8.02 27.71
C GLN A 238 -19.29 9.40 27.03
N PHE A 239 -20.04 10.34 27.61
CA PHE A 239 -20.27 11.67 27.01
C PHE A 239 -19.01 12.42 26.55
N TRP A 240 -17.94 12.42 27.36
CA TRP A 240 -16.69 13.09 26.99
C TRP A 240 -16.04 12.46 25.75
N TRP A 241 -16.08 11.13 25.65
CA TRP A 241 -15.52 10.41 24.51
C TRP A 241 -16.33 10.63 23.24
N GLU A 242 -17.66 10.74 23.34
CA GLU A 242 -18.50 11.11 22.20
C GLU A 242 -18.15 12.52 21.68
N VAL A 243 -18.03 13.51 22.58
CA VAL A 243 -17.62 14.88 22.25
C VAL A 243 -16.25 14.89 21.55
N ARG A 244 -15.27 14.17 22.10
CA ARG A 244 -13.92 14.10 21.52
C ARG A 244 -13.90 13.43 20.16
N CYS A 245 -14.65 12.35 19.95
CA CYS A 245 -14.70 11.71 18.64
C CYS A 245 -15.34 12.62 17.59
N LEU A 246 -16.43 13.33 17.92
CA LEU A 246 -17.07 14.28 17.00
C LEU A 246 -16.13 15.45 16.61
N ASP A 247 -15.34 15.94 17.56
CA ASP A 247 -14.32 16.98 17.33
C ASP A 247 -13.20 16.49 16.40
N GLU A 248 -12.62 15.31 16.68
CA GLU A 248 -11.55 14.71 15.86
C GLU A 248 -12.02 14.28 14.45
N LEU A 249 -13.32 13.95 14.30
CA LEU A 249 -13.95 13.71 13.00
C LEU A 249 -14.26 15.00 12.22
N GLU A 250 -14.06 16.17 12.84
CA GLU A 250 -14.44 17.48 12.32
C GLU A 250 -15.95 17.63 12.01
N TRP A 251 -16.81 16.85 12.68
CA TRP A 251 -18.27 16.89 12.52
C TRP A 251 -18.86 18.06 13.32
N LYS A 252 -18.55 19.29 12.89
CA LYS A 252 -18.81 20.53 13.65
C LYS A 252 -20.29 20.79 13.95
N ASN A 253 -21.19 20.40 13.05
CA ASN A 253 -22.62 20.62 13.24
C ASN A 253 -23.18 19.62 14.25
N GLU A 254 -22.84 18.36 14.07
CA GLU A 254 -23.19 17.24 14.93
C GLU A 254 -22.67 17.49 16.35
N LEU A 255 -21.39 17.90 16.48
CA LEU A 255 -20.80 18.29 17.75
C LEU A 255 -21.59 19.43 18.42
N ARG A 256 -21.91 20.49 17.67
CA ARG A 256 -22.66 21.64 18.20
C ARG A 256 -24.04 21.21 18.68
N GLU A 257 -24.79 20.48 17.87
CA GLU A 257 -26.13 20.00 18.21
C GLU A 257 -26.09 19.10 19.45
N TYR A 258 -25.16 18.14 19.45
CA TYR A 258 -24.98 17.17 20.52
C TYR A 258 -24.66 17.83 21.87
N ILE A 259 -23.67 18.73 21.90
CA ILE A 259 -23.25 19.37 23.15
C ILE A 259 -24.25 20.43 23.64
N THR A 260 -24.93 21.14 22.71
CA THR A 260 -25.99 22.10 23.08
C THR A 260 -27.20 21.38 23.65
N GLY A 261 -27.58 20.23 23.08
CA GLY A 261 -28.65 19.38 23.62
C GLY A 261 -28.37 18.85 25.04
N LYS A 262 -27.10 18.78 25.43
CA LYS A 262 -26.63 18.34 26.75
C LYS A 262 -26.05 19.50 27.60
N GLN A 263 -26.41 20.76 27.33
CA GLN A 263 -25.88 21.94 28.03
C GLN A 263 -25.93 21.82 29.56
N PHE A 264 -27.05 21.39 30.12
CA PHE A 264 -27.20 21.24 31.58
C PHE A 264 -26.15 20.28 32.16
N TYR A 265 -25.88 19.17 31.47
CA TYR A 265 -24.86 18.21 31.88
C TYR A 265 -23.45 18.84 31.84
N VAL A 266 -23.14 19.58 30.77
CA VAL A 266 -21.85 20.26 30.60
C VAL A 266 -21.58 21.27 31.73
N GLU A 267 -22.59 22.06 32.10
CA GLU A 267 -22.46 23.06 33.16
C GLU A 267 -22.27 22.42 34.54
N GLN A 268 -22.90 21.27 34.79
CA GLN A 268 -22.84 20.55 36.07
C GLN A 268 -21.64 19.61 36.21
N SER A 269 -20.99 19.22 35.11
CA SER A 269 -19.89 18.23 35.12
C SER A 269 -18.67 18.67 35.93
N GLY A 270 -18.46 19.99 36.06
CA GLY A 270 -17.23 20.57 36.62
C GLY A 270 -15.99 20.37 35.74
N ASP A 271 -16.12 19.71 34.58
CA ASP A 271 -15.03 19.45 33.65
C ASP A 271 -14.74 20.71 32.82
N LEU A 272 -13.59 21.33 33.10
CA LEU A 272 -13.17 22.57 32.44
C LEU A 272 -12.93 22.40 30.93
N TYR A 273 -12.46 21.23 30.48
CA TYR A 273 -12.23 20.97 29.06
C TYR A 273 -13.55 20.81 28.32
N LEU A 274 -14.50 20.11 28.92
CA LEU A 274 -15.84 19.96 28.35
C LEU A 274 -16.58 21.31 28.25
N GLN A 275 -16.48 22.15 29.29
CA GLN A 275 -17.01 23.52 29.25
C GLN A 275 -16.30 24.38 28.20
N LEU A 276 -14.98 24.18 28.03
CA LEU A 276 -14.20 24.89 27.02
C LEU A 276 -14.70 24.55 25.60
N VAL A 277 -14.87 23.26 25.29
CA VAL A 277 -15.40 22.81 23.99
C VAL A 277 -16.79 23.37 23.75
N PHE A 278 -17.68 23.33 24.74
CA PHE A 278 -19.01 23.92 24.66
C PHE A 278 -18.95 25.40 24.25
N HIS A 279 -18.17 26.20 24.98
CA HIS A 279 -18.08 27.63 24.68
C HIS A 279 -17.36 27.93 23.36
N GLN A 280 -16.45 27.07 22.91
CA GLN A 280 -15.86 27.16 21.57
C GLN A 280 -16.91 26.96 20.48
N VAL A 281 -17.73 25.91 20.57
CA VAL A 281 -18.72 25.61 19.52
C VAL A 281 -19.91 26.58 19.49
N THR A 282 -20.25 27.19 20.64
CA THR A 282 -21.27 28.23 20.75
C THR A 282 -20.72 29.64 20.45
N GLY A 283 -19.41 29.80 20.26
CA GLY A 283 -18.79 31.09 19.95
C GLY A 283 -18.69 32.08 21.12
N ASN A 284 -18.69 31.60 22.38
CA ASN A 284 -18.53 32.46 23.55
C ASN A 284 -17.04 32.69 23.88
N THR A 285 -16.39 33.55 23.09
CA THR A 285 -14.94 33.81 23.17
C THR A 285 -14.47 34.25 24.56
N GLN A 286 -15.27 35.04 25.28
CA GLN A 286 -14.91 35.51 26.61
C GLN A 286 -14.79 34.35 27.62
N LYS A 287 -15.76 33.43 27.60
CA LYS A 287 -15.73 32.23 28.47
C LYS A 287 -14.60 31.28 28.10
N VAL A 288 -14.30 31.14 26.81
CA VAL A 288 -13.14 30.36 26.34
C VAL A 288 -11.84 30.89 26.95
N ILE A 289 -11.62 32.21 26.92
CA ILE A 289 -10.43 32.84 27.52
C ILE A 289 -10.37 32.62 29.04
N GLU A 290 -11.50 32.77 29.74
CA GLU A 290 -11.58 32.54 31.19
C GLU A 290 -11.23 31.09 31.55
N LEU A 291 -11.79 30.11 30.84
CA LEU A 291 -11.53 28.69 31.10
C LEU A 291 -10.09 28.29 30.76
N GLN A 292 -9.52 28.79 29.66
CA GLN A 292 -8.11 28.55 29.34
C GLN A 292 -7.16 29.04 30.42
N LYS A 293 -7.42 30.23 31.00
CA LYS A 293 -6.63 30.73 32.14
C LYS A 293 -6.75 29.82 33.35
N LYS A 294 -7.98 29.39 33.69
CA LYS A 294 -8.22 28.51 34.82
C LYS A 294 -7.52 27.15 34.68
N ILE A 295 -7.60 26.53 33.49
CA ILE A 295 -6.91 25.26 33.20
C ILE A 295 -5.38 25.42 33.39
N LEU A 296 -4.81 26.53 32.90
CA LEU A 296 -3.37 26.80 33.06
C LEU A 296 -2.96 27.05 34.51
N GLU A 297 -3.81 27.68 35.30
CA GLU A 297 -3.59 27.88 36.74
C GLU A 297 -3.58 26.55 37.49
N GLU A 298 -4.54 25.67 37.21
CA GLU A 298 -4.63 24.35 37.85
C GLU A 298 -3.48 23.41 37.45
N THR A 299 -2.99 23.49 36.22
CA THR A 299 -1.87 22.66 35.73
C THR A 299 -0.53 23.01 36.41
N LYS A 300 -0.32 24.26 36.84
CA LYS A 300 0.93 24.68 37.52
C LYS A 300 1.09 24.10 38.92
N THR A 301 0.03 23.50 39.45
CA THR A 301 -0.03 22.95 40.81
C THR A 301 0.44 21.51 40.92
N TYR A 302 0.79 20.87 39.80
CA TYR A 302 1.37 19.53 39.70
C TYR A 302 2.86 19.61 39.37
#